data_AF-A0A117L273-F1
#
_entry.id   AF-A0A117L273-F1
#
_cell.length_a   1.000
_cell.length_b   1.000
_cell.length_c   1.000
_cell.angle_alpha   90.00
_cell.angle_beta   90.00
_cell.angle_gamma   90.00
#
_symmetry.space_group_name_H-M   'P 1'
#
loop_
_entity.id
_entity.type
_entity.pdbx_description
1 polymer ?
#
loop_
_entity_poly.entity_id
_entity_poly.type
_entity_poly.pdbx_seq_one_letter_code
_entity_poly.pdbx_strand_id
1 'polypeptide(L)'
;MEKIENLKWKDVTFESIEIDPDAGVVLVSVEKFSSEVENLVSLLEKETRFRVIVNGAQKSNGDLKGKILSLLNGNVPYIKDVVFEGNRLILKVLGDFARDRIASKLRSTKKQLDELLPPGTEIMFEVVEPPEDLLKKEVPQPEKREEPKGEELKIEDENHIFGQKPRKIVFTPSKIFEYNKKTSVKGKVFKIEKIEGKKTVLLIYLTDGEDSLICKVFNDVEKVEGKISLGDVIVATGDLLLENGEPTLYVKGITKLPEAKRMDNSPVKRVELHAHTKFSDQDAITDVNEYVKRAKEWGFPAIALTDHGNVQAIPYFYDAAKEAGIKPIFGIEAYLV
;
A
#
# COMPACT_ATOMS: atom_id res chain seq x y z
N MET A 1 42.75 28.29 30.45
CA MET A 1 42.35 26.89 30.69
C MET A 1 43.19 26.36 31.84
N GLU A 2 42.57 26.22 33.01
CA GLU A 2 43.18 25.48 34.13
C GLU A 2 42.59 24.07 34.10
N LYS A 3 43.47 23.06 34.09
CA LYS A 3 43.10 21.64 34.08
C LYS A 3 43.59 21.00 35.37
N ILE A 4 42.67 20.37 36.09
CA ILE A 4 42.98 19.65 37.32
C ILE A 4 42.65 18.18 37.11
N GLU A 5 43.61 17.30 37.36
CA GLU A 5 43.52 15.87 37.04
C GLU A 5 43.56 15.01 38.31
N ASN A 6 42.98 13.81 38.24
CA ASN A 6 43.03 12.77 39.30
C ASN A 6 42.48 13.20 40.67
N LEU A 7 41.40 13.96 40.69
CA LEU A 7 40.68 14.35 41.90
C LEU A 7 39.75 13.23 42.40
N LYS A 8 39.58 13.14 43.71
CA LYS A 8 38.55 12.32 44.35
C LYS A 8 37.69 13.18 45.26
N TRP A 9 36.37 13.10 45.08
CA TRP A 9 35.41 13.79 45.94
C TRP A 9 34.28 12.82 46.28
N LYS A 10 34.18 12.48 47.57
CA LYS A 10 33.30 11.40 48.06
C LYS A 10 33.55 10.10 47.25
N ASP A 11 32.49 9.49 46.72
CA ASP A 11 32.55 8.26 45.92
C ASP A 11 32.75 8.52 44.40
N VAL A 12 33.03 9.78 44.00
CA VAL A 12 33.24 10.16 42.61
C VAL A 12 34.74 10.26 42.30
N THR A 13 35.17 9.59 41.22
CA THR A 13 36.54 9.66 40.70
C THR A 13 36.54 10.46 39.40
N PHE A 14 37.32 11.54 39.36
CA PHE A 14 37.41 12.45 38.22
C PHE A 14 38.64 12.14 37.39
N GLU A 15 38.43 12.03 36.08
CA GLU A 15 39.53 11.94 35.11
C GLU A 15 40.17 13.33 34.93
N SER A 16 39.35 14.37 34.74
CA SER A 16 39.80 15.75 34.64
C SER A 16 38.67 16.76 34.86
N ILE A 17 39.01 17.93 35.39
CA ILE A 17 38.12 19.11 35.38
C ILE A 17 38.83 20.24 34.66
N GLU A 18 38.19 20.79 33.63
CA GLU A 18 38.68 21.90 32.82
C GLU A 18 37.72 23.08 32.91
N ILE A 19 38.26 24.26 33.19
CA ILE A 19 37.47 25.50 33.22
C ILE A 19 37.85 26.34 32.02
N ASP A 20 36.84 26.69 31.21
CA ASP A 20 36.93 27.64 30.11
C ASP A 20 36.13 28.91 30.46
N PRO A 21 36.80 29.95 30.98
CA PRO A 21 36.15 31.20 31.36
C PRO A 21 35.59 31.99 30.18
N ASP A 22 36.17 31.83 28.98
CA ASP A 22 35.75 32.57 27.78
C ASP A 22 34.47 31.97 27.20
N ALA A 23 34.32 30.65 27.28
CA ALA A 23 33.09 29.95 26.90
C ALA A 23 32.02 29.93 28.02
N GLY A 24 32.39 30.27 29.26
CA GLY A 24 31.49 30.20 30.42
C GLY A 24 31.10 28.77 30.79
N VAL A 25 32.02 27.82 30.60
CA VAL A 25 31.76 26.38 30.75
C VAL A 25 32.80 25.73 31.66
N VAL A 26 32.34 24.77 32.46
CA VAL A 26 33.19 23.85 33.24
C VAL A 26 32.99 22.43 32.72
N LEU A 27 34.02 21.83 32.17
CA LEU A 27 34.02 20.45 31.68
C LEU A 27 34.51 19.52 32.79
N VAL A 28 33.68 18.53 33.15
CA VAL A 28 33.95 17.58 34.23
C VAL A 28 33.94 16.18 33.66
N SER A 29 35.10 15.52 33.59
CA SER A 29 35.23 14.14 33.13
C SER A 29 35.26 13.18 34.33
N VAL A 30 34.35 12.20 34.38
CA VAL A 30 34.23 11.22 35.46
C VAL A 30 34.27 9.79 34.95
N GLU A 31 34.95 8.91 35.69
CA GLU A 31 35.06 7.50 35.32
C GLU A 31 33.70 6.77 35.45
N LYS A 32 32.89 7.13 36.45
CA LYS A 32 31.59 6.50 36.73
C LYS A 32 30.60 7.50 37.30
N PHE A 33 29.37 7.50 36.79
CA PHE A 33 28.29 8.37 37.25
C PHE A 33 27.66 7.84 38.56
N SER A 34 27.39 8.75 39.50
CA SER A 34 26.64 8.52 40.73
C SER A 34 25.74 9.71 41.06
N SER A 35 24.79 9.55 42.00
CA SER A 35 23.91 10.63 42.47
C SER A 35 24.66 11.81 43.08
N GLU A 36 25.90 11.60 43.51
CA GLU A 36 26.77 12.67 44.00
C GLU A 36 27.25 13.59 42.87
N VAL A 37 27.31 13.12 41.61
CA VAL A 37 27.74 13.92 40.44
C VAL A 37 26.72 15.00 40.12
N GLU A 38 25.42 14.71 40.20
CA GLU A 38 24.34 15.69 39.95
C GLU A 38 24.35 16.82 41.00
N ASN A 39 24.63 16.48 42.26
CA ASN A 39 24.79 17.46 43.34
C ASN A 39 26.01 18.35 43.11
N LEU A 40 27.11 17.77 42.60
CA LEU A 40 28.33 18.51 42.30
C LEU A 40 28.14 19.48 41.12
N VAL A 41 27.47 19.04 40.05
CA VAL A 41 27.08 19.90 38.91
C VAL A 41 26.31 21.10 39.42
N SER A 42 25.27 20.87 40.22
CA SER A 42 24.43 21.93 40.77
C SER A 42 25.23 22.93 41.63
N LEU A 43 26.21 22.45 42.40
CA LEU A 43 27.07 23.29 43.23
C LEU A 43 28.05 24.12 42.39
N LEU A 44 28.68 23.49 41.39
CA LEU A 44 29.64 24.13 40.50
C LEU A 44 28.96 25.20 39.64
N GLU A 45 27.77 24.93 39.11
CA GLU A 45 27.00 25.93 38.34
C GLU A 45 26.61 27.13 39.21
N LYS A 46 26.29 26.90 40.48
CA LYS A 46 25.93 27.97 41.43
C LYS A 46 27.11 28.86 41.79
N GLU A 47 28.26 28.28 42.08
CA GLU A 47 29.45 29.02 42.53
C GLU A 47 30.21 29.69 41.38
N THR A 48 30.35 28.99 40.25
CA THR A 48 31.08 29.52 39.09
C THR A 48 30.21 30.41 38.20
N ARG A 49 28.88 30.29 38.29
CA ARG A 49 27.89 30.84 37.33
C ARG A 49 28.12 30.37 35.88
N PHE A 50 28.95 29.35 35.70
CA PHE A 50 29.26 28.73 34.41
C PHE A 50 28.50 27.41 34.29
N ARG A 51 28.16 27.03 33.06
CA ARG A 51 27.41 25.80 32.82
C ARG A 51 28.35 24.61 32.91
N VAL A 52 27.96 23.58 33.66
CA VAL A 52 28.83 22.42 33.90
C VAL A 52 28.45 21.29 32.95
N ILE A 53 29.40 20.84 32.14
CA ILE A 53 29.24 19.74 31.18
C ILE A 53 29.98 18.53 31.72
N VAL A 54 29.26 17.45 32.02
CA VAL A 54 29.86 16.23 32.55
C VAL A 54 30.05 15.18 31.44
N ASN A 55 31.28 14.75 31.23
CA ASN A 55 31.64 13.65 30.36
C ASN A 55 31.88 12.39 31.20
N GLY A 56 31.04 11.37 31.03
CA GLY A 56 31.22 10.07 31.68
C GLY A 56 30.57 8.97 30.85
N ALA A 57 31.01 7.73 31.03
CA ALA A 57 30.48 6.57 30.33
C ALA A 57 29.01 6.29 30.72
N GLN A 58 28.12 6.92 29.97
CA GLN A 58 26.68 6.72 29.71
C GLN A 58 25.63 6.98 30.81
N LYS A 59 24.88 8.07 30.59
CA LYS A 59 23.45 8.01 30.23
C LYS A 59 23.16 8.99 29.06
N SER A 60 22.67 8.41 27.95
CA SER A 60 21.99 8.99 26.78
C SER A 60 22.64 10.13 25.95
N ASN A 61 23.53 9.77 25.02
CA ASN A 61 23.76 10.54 23.77
C ASN A 61 22.69 10.22 22.69
N GLY A 62 21.76 9.31 22.95
CA GLY A 62 20.69 8.89 22.03
C GLY A 62 19.45 9.79 22.01
N ASP A 63 19.12 10.44 23.12
CA ASP A 63 17.87 11.22 23.24
C ASP A 63 17.94 12.55 22.47
N LEU A 64 19.07 13.26 22.53
CA LEU A 64 19.25 14.53 21.81
C LEU A 64 19.36 14.32 20.29
N LYS A 65 20.14 13.32 19.84
CA LYS A 65 20.24 12.96 18.41
C LYS A 65 18.87 12.55 17.85
N GLY A 66 18.12 11.74 18.59
CA GLY A 66 16.77 11.32 18.22
C GLY A 66 15.80 12.50 18.06
N LYS A 67 15.83 13.47 18.99
CA LYS A 67 15.01 14.69 18.90
C LYS A 67 15.35 15.55 17.70
N ILE A 68 16.64 15.75 17.41
CA ILE A 68 17.08 16.53 16.23
C ILE A 68 16.68 15.83 14.93
N LEU A 69 16.87 14.51 14.86
CA LEU A 69 16.43 13.70 13.72
C LEU A 69 14.91 13.77 13.54
N SER A 70 14.12 13.65 14.60
CA SER A 70 12.65 13.75 14.53
C SER A 70 12.15 15.14 14.13
N LEU A 71 12.88 16.19 14.52
CA LEU A 71 12.52 17.56 14.18
C LEU A 71 12.78 17.85 12.69
N LEU A 72 13.94 17.40 12.19
CA LEU A 72 14.42 17.75 10.86
C LEU A 72 14.02 16.72 9.79
N ASN A 73 14.09 15.42 10.07
CA ASN A 73 13.50 14.39 9.22
C ASN A 73 11.98 14.32 9.46
N GLY A 74 11.20 14.48 8.39
CA GLY A 74 9.76 14.14 8.42
C GLY A 74 9.56 12.66 8.12
N ASN A 75 8.58 12.34 7.27
CA ASN A 75 8.37 10.96 6.78
C ASN A 75 9.50 10.41 5.89
N VAL A 76 10.46 11.25 5.49
CA VAL A 76 11.58 10.88 4.63
C VAL A 76 12.90 11.18 5.37
N PRO A 77 13.82 10.20 5.49
CA PRO A 77 15.05 10.33 6.27
C PRO A 77 16.15 11.05 5.47
N TYR A 78 16.04 12.38 5.36
CA TYR A 78 17.01 13.21 4.63
C TYR A 78 18.38 13.32 5.33
N ILE A 79 18.39 13.28 6.66
CA ILE A 79 19.57 13.26 7.52
C ILE A 79 19.81 11.82 7.98
N LYS A 80 20.98 11.26 7.64
CA LYS A 80 21.37 9.90 7.99
C LYS A 80 21.91 9.82 9.42
N ASP A 81 22.66 10.84 9.83
CA ASP A 81 23.28 10.89 11.15
C ASP A 81 23.54 12.35 11.57
N VAL A 82 23.69 12.54 12.88
CA VAL A 82 23.97 13.83 13.52
C VAL A 82 25.19 13.66 14.41
N VAL A 83 26.23 14.44 14.15
CA VAL A 83 27.50 14.39 14.88
C VAL A 83 27.75 15.73 15.55
N PHE A 84 28.16 15.68 16.82
CA PHE A 84 28.57 16.86 17.58
C PHE A 84 30.09 16.86 17.69
N GLU A 85 30.74 17.91 17.19
CA GLU A 85 32.18 18.13 17.31
C GLU A 85 32.42 19.48 17.98
N GLY A 86 32.69 19.46 19.29
CA GLY A 86 32.80 20.68 20.09
C GLY A 86 31.53 21.52 20.02
N ASN A 87 31.62 22.75 19.49
CA ASN A 87 30.49 23.65 19.29
C ASN A 87 29.89 23.59 17.87
N ARG A 88 30.14 22.50 17.12
CA ARG A 88 29.60 22.30 15.77
C ARG A 88 28.63 21.14 15.74
N LEU A 89 27.49 21.35 15.08
CA LEU A 89 26.51 20.33 14.74
C LEU A 89 26.67 19.96 13.26
N ILE A 90 27.15 18.77 12.98
CA ILE A 90 27.32 18.25 11.62
C ILE A 90 26.13 17.37 11.27
N LEU A 91 25.34 17.82 10.30
CA LEU A 91 24.21 17.09 9.74
C LEU A 91 24.66 16.32 8.49
N LYS A 92 24.72 14.98 8.58
CA LYS A 92 25.08 14.11 7.45
C LYS A 92 23.85 13.89 6.57
N VAL A 93 23.79 14.55 5.43
CA VAL A 93 22.62 14.60 4.52
C VAL A 93 22.85 13.79 3.25
N LEU A 94 21.79 13.15 2.75
CA LEU A 94 21.82 12.29 1.57
C LEU A 94 21.73 13.10 0.27
N GLY A 95 22.87 13.50 -0.27
CA GLY A 95 22.96 14.27 -1.52
C GLY A 95 22.55 15.74 -1.40
N ASP A 96 22.83 16.53 -2.45
CA ASP A 96 22.59 17.98 -2.46
C ASP A 96 21.11 18.36 -2.31
N PHE A 97 20.20 17.55 -2.87
CA PHE A 97 18.76 17.80 -2.74
C PHE A 97 18.28 17.74 -1.28
N ALA A 98 18.79 16.78 -0.50
CA ALA A 98 18.47 16.67 0.93
C ALA A 98 19.03 17.86 1.71
N ARG A 99 20.26 18.30 1.39
CA ARG A 99 20.87 19.50 1.98
C ARG A 99 19.97 20.73 1.79
N ASP A 100 19.54 21.00 0.57
CA ASP A 100 18.78 22.20 0.24
C ASP A 100 17.41 22.20 0.94
N ARG A 101 16.77 21.03 1.04
CA ARG A 101 15.50 20.85 1.74
C ARG A 101 15.64 21.07 3.25
N ILE A 102 16.67 20.50 3.88
CA ILE A 102 16.92 20.68 5.31
C ILE A 102 17.35 22.13 5.61
N ALA A 103 18.18 22.74 4.78
CA ALA A 103 18.55 24.15 4.92
C ALA A 103 17.31 25.07 4.87
N SER A 104 16.35 24.75 4.00
CA SER A 104 15.07 25.48 3.97
C SER A 104 14.24 25.27 5.23
N LYS A 105 14.20 24.04 5.74
CA LYS A 105 13.46 23.68 6.96
C LYS A 105 14.07 24.33 8.21
N LEU A 106 15.40 24.36 8.33
CA LEU A 106 16.12 25.02 9.43
C LEU A 106 15.69 26.47 9.63
N ARG A 107 15.36 27.21 8.56
CA ARG A 107 14.86 28.59 8.69
C ARG A 107 13.56 28.66 9.51
N SER A 108 12.66 27.71 9.31
CA SER A 108 11.38 27.63 10.02
C SER A 108 11.49 27.01 11.41
N THR A 109 12.46 26.12 11.62
CA THR A 109 12.61 25.32 12.85
C THR A 109 13.73 25.82 13.78
N LYS A 110 14.38 26.94 13.41
CA LYS A 110 15.54 27.50 14.11
C LYS A 110 15.31 27.69 15.61
N LYS A 111 14.18 28.28 15.99
CA LYS A 111 13.85 28.55 17.40
C LYS A 111 13.77 27.28 18.25
N GLN A 112 13.16 26.22 17.73
CA GLN A 112 13.04 24.93 18.42
C GLN A 112 14.38 24.19 18.47
N LEU A 113 15.24 24.41 17.46
CA LEU A 113 16.57 23.83 17.44
C LEU A 113 17.51 24.58 18.41
N ASP A 114 17.41 25.91 18.50
CA ASP A 114 18.17 26.74 19.44
C ASP A 114 17.81 26.42 20.91
N GLU A 115 16.58 25.97 21.19
CA GLU A 115 16.18 25.47 22.53
C GLU A 115 16.80 24.11 22.88
N LEU A 116 17.18 23.33 21.87
CA LEU A 116 17.80 22.00 22.03
C LEU A 116 19.33 22.03 21.98
N LEU A 117 19.93 23.07 21.40
CA LEU A 117 21.37 23.17 21.17
C LEU A 117 22.07 24.12 22.18
N PRO A 118 23.37 23.91 22.45
CA PRO A 118 24.17 24.88 23.19
C PRO A 118 24.18 26.27 22.50
N PRO A 119 24.23 27.38 23.28
CA PRO A 119 24.31 28.72 22.71
C PRO A 119 25.54 28.89 21.82
N GLY A 120 25.32 29.37 20.60
CA GLY A 120 26.40 29.61 19.64
C GLY A 120 26.82 28.40 18.81
N THR A 121 26.08 27.28 18.85
CA THR A 121 26.39 26.10 18.02
C THR A 121 26.26 26.39 16.53
N GLU A 122 27.32 26.08 15.78
CA GLU A 122 27.39 26.26 14.34
C GLU A 122 26.88 25.01 13.61
N ILE A 123 25.91 25.17 12.72
CA ILE A 123 25.30 24.05 11.98
C ILE A 123 25.98 23.90 10.63
N MET A 124 26.57 22.73 10.37
CA MET A 124 27.24 22.37 9.14
C MET A 124 26.57 21.20 8.46
N PHE A 125 26.69 21.13 7.13
CA PHE A 125 26.19 20.03 6.32
C PHE A 125 27.35 19.23 5.74
N GLU A 126 27.28 17.92 5.90
CA GLU A 126 28.16 16.97 5.21
C GLU A 126 27.31 16.17 4.23
N VAL A 127 27.54 16.34 2.93
CA VAL A 127 26.82 15.59 1.90
C VAL A 127 27.46 14.22 1.80
N VAL A 128 26.70 13.19 2.17
CA VAL A 128 27.12 11.80 2.06
C VAL A 128 26.44 11.21 0.83
N GLU A 129 27.23 10.60 -0.06
CA GLU A 129 26.67 9.84 -1.17
C GLU A 129 25.86 8.65 -0.62
N PRO A 130 24.65 8.40 -1.14
CA PRO A 130 23.87 7.26 -0.71
C PRO A 130 24.69 5.97 -0.97
N PRO A 131 24.74 5.02 -0.01
CA PRO A 131 25.42 3.76 -0.24
C PRO A 131 24.89 3.09 -1.51
N GLU A 132 25.78 2.45 -2.30
CA GLU A 132 25.45 1.85 -3.60
C GLU A 132 24.22 0.93 -3.57
N ASP A 133 23.91 0.36 -2.41
CA ASP A 133 22.75 -0.51 -2.19
C ASP A 133 21.40 0.22 -2.33
N LEU A 134 21.34 1.54 -2.08
CA LEU A 134 20.13 2.36 -2.32
C LEU A 134 19.99 2.78 -3.78
N LEU A 135 21.09 2.85 -4.53
CA LEU A 135 21.09 3.08 -5.99
C LEU A 135 20.72 1.80 -6.78
N LYS A 136 20.79 0.63 -6.13
CA LYS A 136 20.35 -0.67 -6.66
C LYS A 136 18.89 -1.04 -6.36
N LYS A 137 18.08 -0.12 -5.82
CA LYS A 137 16.65 -0.20 -6.15
C LYS A 137 16.55 0.26 -7.59
N GLU A 138 16.70 -0.69 -8.51
CA GLU A 138 16.28 -0.52 -9.88
C GLU A 138 14.95 0.21 -9.82
N VAL A 139 14.92 1.46 -10.32
CA VAL A 139 13.65 2.02 -10.80
C VAL A 139 13.11 0.90 -11.67
N PRO A 140 11.95 0.30 -11.38
CA PRO A 140 11.41 -0.70 -12.28
C PRO A 140 11.39 -0.01 -13.63
N GLN A 141 12.30 -0.41 -14.51
CA GLN A 141 12.20 0.00 -15.89
C GLN A 141 10.77 -0.38 -16.24
N PRO A 142 10.00 0.49 -16.91
CA PRO A 142 8.71 0.04 -17.40
C PRO A 142 9.02 -1.24 -18.13
N GLU A 143 8.61 -2.38 -17.56
CA GLU A 143 8.77 -3.66 -18.21
C GLU A 143 8.26 -3.38 -19.61
N LYS A 144 9.06 -3.69 -20.64
CA LYS A 144 8.55 -3.65 -22.01
C LYS A 144 7.25 -4.44 -21.91
N ARG A 145 6.11 -3.74 -21.87
CA ARG A 145 4.80 -4.37 -21.74
C ARG A 145 4.80 -5.33 -22.90
N GLU A 146 4.85 -6.62 -22.61
CA GLU A 146 4.76 -7.61 -23.66
C GLU A 146 3.52 -7.22 -24.45
N GLU A 147 3.67 -7.05 -25.77
CA GLU A 147 2.52 -6.73 -26.60
C GLU A 147 1.42 -7.73 -26.25
N PRO A 148 0.24 -7.27 -25.79
CA PRO A 148 -0.70 -8.19 -25.18
C PRO A 148 -1.10 -9.24 -26.21
N LYS A 149 -0.67 -10.47 -25.95
CA LYS A 149 -0.92 -11.60 -26.85
C LYS A 149 -2.36 -12.03 -26.66
N GLY A 150 -3.15 -11.88 -27.73
CA GLY A 150 -4.49 -12.47 -27.77
C GLY A 150 -4.40 -13.99 -27.70
N GLU A 151 -5.47 -14.61 -27.21
CA GLU A 151 -5.57 -16.06 -27.05
C GLU A 151 -6.13 -16.69 -28.32
N GLU A 152 -5.55 -17.82 -28.74
CA GLU A 152 -6.18 -18.66 -29.77
C GLU A 152 -7.29 -19.49 -29.13
N LEU A 153 -8.54 -19.19 -29.47
CA LEU A 153 -9.69 -19.95 -29.00
C LEU A 153 -10.21 -20.88 -30.10
N LYS A 154 -10.30 -22.18 -29.79
CA LYS A 154 -11.10 -23.14 -30.57
C LYS A 154 -12.56 -22.96 -30.15
N ILE A 155 -13.34 -22.32 -31.00
CA ILE A 155 -14.74 -22.02 -30.71
C ILE A 155 -15.60 -22.99 -31.52
N GLU A 156 -16.38 -23.80 -30.81
CA GLU A 156 -17.35 -24.71 -31.42
C GLU A 156 -18.56 -23.92 -31.94
N ASP A 157 -19.03 -24.25 -33.15
CA ASP A 157 -20.03 -23.48 -33.89
C ASP A 157 -21.41 -23.44 -33.23
N GLU A 158 -21.72 -24.38 -32.32
CA GLU A 158 -23.03 -24.54 -31.70
C GLU A 158 -23.43 -23.37 -30.78
N ASN A 159 -22.47 -22.58 -30.28
CA ASN A 159 -22.75 -21.46 -29.39
C ASN A 159 -22.79 -20.09 -30.11
N HIS A 160 -22.79 -20.10 -31.46
CA HIS A 160 -22.82 -18.88 -32.25
C HIS A 160 -24.22 -18.23 -32.22
N ILE A 161 -24.28 -16.99 -31.74
CA ILE A 161 -25.57 -16.27 -31.59
C ILE A 161 -25.97 -15.63 -32.91
N PHE A 162 -25.07 -14.82 -33.50
CA PHE A 162 -25.31 -14.16 -34.78
C PHE A 162 -24.03 -13.57 -35.38
N GLY A 163 -24.08 -13.29 -36.69
CA GLY A 163 -23.18 -12.38 -37.37
C GLY A 163 -21.82 -12.98 -37.73
N GLN A 164 -20.76 -12.18 -37.62
CA GLN A 164 -19.40 -12.62 -37.91
C GLN A 164 -18.90 -13.61 -36.85
N LYS A 165 -18.30 -14.70 -37.31
CA LYS A 165 -17.62 -15.65 -36.41
C LYS A 165 -16.39 -15.01 -35.75
N PRO A 166 -16.01 -15.49 -34.56
CA PRO A 166 -14.79 -15.06 -33.88
C PRO A 166 -13.55 -15.21 -34.75
N ARG A 167 -12.62 -14.26 -34.62
CA ARG A 167 -11.30 -14.37 -35.22
C ARG A 167 -10.46 -15.42 -34.47
N LYS A 168 -9.42 -15.92 -35.15
CA LYS A 168 -8.46 -16.89 -34.57
C LYS A 168 -7.86 -16.35 -33.27
N ILE A 169 -7.50 -15.08 -33.27
CA ILE A 169 -6.94 -14.36 -32.13
C ILE A 169 -8.08 -13.58 -31.45
N VAL A 170 -8.28 -13.83 -30.16
CA VAL A 170 -9.29 -13.17 -29.33
C VAL A 170 -8.60 -12.46 -28.17
N PHE A 171 -8.96 -11.21 -27.95
CA PHE A 171 -8.43 -10.39 -26.86
C PHE A 171 -9.40 -10.34 -25.69
N THR A 172 -8.94 -9.91 -24.52
CA THR A 172 -9.79 -9.50 -23.40
C THR A 172 -9.74 -7.98 -23.27
N PRO A 173 -10.70 -7.32 -22.60
CA PRO A 173 -10.68 -5.86 -22.39
C PRO A 173 -9.30 -5.31 -21.99
N SER A 174 -8.61 -5.91 -21.02
CA SER A 174 -7.30 -5.43 -20.53
C SER A 174 -6.14 -5.65 -21.51
N LYS A 175 -6.33 -6.55 -22.49
CA LYS A 175 -5.34 -6.94 -23.49
C LYS A 175 -5.54 -6.26 -24.84
N ILE A 176 -6.39 -5.23 -24.91
CA ILE A 176 -6.57 -4.44 -26.13
C ILE A 176 -5.42 -3.43 -26.26
N PHE A 177 -4.74 -3.44 -27.41
CA PHE A 177 -3.61 -2.56 -27.69
C PHE A 177 -3.67 -1.85 -29.04
N GLU A 178 -4.52 -2.32 -29.96
CA GLU A 178 -4.69 -1.72 -31.27
C GLU A 178 -6.15 -1.32 -31.51
N TYR A 179 -6.33 -0.10 -32.01
CA TYR A 179 -7.63 0.46 -32.38
C TYR A 179 -7.75 0.59 -33.90
N ASN A 180 -8.94 0.91 -34.39
CA ASN A 180 -9.27 1.08 -35.81
C ASN A 180 -9.08 -0.19 -36.66
N LYS A 181 -9.19 -1.36 -36.03
CA LYS A 181 -9.13 -2.66 -36.68
C LYS A 181 -10.31 -3.52 -36.26
N LYS A 182 -10.63 -4.50 -37.10
CA LYS A 182 -11.56 -5.58 -36.73
C LYS A 182 -10.90 -6.48 -35.69
N THR A 183 -11.60 -6.77 -34.61
CA THR A 183 -11.08 -7.60 -33.53
C THR A 183 -12.19 -8.48 -32.94
N SER A 184 -11.79 -9.46 -32.12
CA SER A 184 -12.69 -10.27 -31.31
C SER A 184 -12.30 -10.11 -29.85
N VAL A 185 -13.27 -9.76 -29.01
CA VAL A 185 -13.05 -9.51 -27.59
C VAL A 185 -13.91 -10.48 -26.79
N LYS A 186 -13.26 -11.25 -25.93
CA LYS A 186 -13.87 -12.13 -24.93
C LYS A 186 -14.04 -11.39 -23.62
N GLY A 187 -15.22 -11.49 -23.02
CA GLY A 187 -15.45 -10.96 -21.68
C GLY A 187 -16.75 -11.48 -21.07
N LYS A 188 -16.87 -11.28 -19.76
CA LYS A 188 -18.09 -11.53 -19.01
C LYS A 188 -19.01 -10.32 -19.10
N VAL A 189 -20.28 -10.55 -19.42
CA VAL A 189 -21.30 -9.51 -19.47
C VAL A 189 -21.70 -9.13 -18.06
N PHE A 190 -21.44 -7.89 -17.66
CA PHE A 190 -21.80 -7.38 -16.32
C PHE A 190 -22.90 -6.32 -16.34
N LYS A 191 -23.19 -5.76 -17.53
CA LYS A 191 -24.28 -4.80 -17.73
C LYS A 191 -24.79 -4.86 -19.17
N ILE A 192 -26.10 -4.71 -19.33
CA ILE A 192 -26.76 -4.58 -20.64
C ILE A 192 -27.71 -3.39 -20.55
N GLU A 193 -27.61 -2.45 -21.49
CA GLU A 193 -28.52 -1.32 -21.59
C GLU A 193 -29.09 -1.24 -23.00
N LYS A 194 -30.39 -0.95 -23.10
CA LYS A 194 -31.08 -0.72 -24.36
C LYS A 194 -31.43 0.76 -24.46
N ILE A 195 -30.94 1.41 -25.50
CA ILE A 195 -31.26 2.79 -25.81
C ILE A 195 -32.24 2.79 -26.98
N GLU A 196 -33.47 3.21 -26.71
CA GLU A 196 -34.53 3.34 -27.70
C GLU A 196 -34.60 4.78 -28.21
N GLY A 197 -34.37 4.96 -29.51
CA GLY A 197 -34.41 6.25 -30.19
C GLY A 197 -34.89 6.09 -31.63
N LYS A 198 -34.42 6.91 -32.57
CA LYS A 198 -34.70 6.70 -34.02
C LYS A 198 -34.19 5.34 -34.54
N LYS A 199 -33.14 4.82 -33.92
CA LYS A 199 -32.64 3.45 -34.08
C LYS A 199 -32.38 2.90 -32.69
N THR A 200 -32.76 1.65 -32.45
CA THR A 200 -32.49 0.95 -31.20
C THR A 200 -31.01 0.58 -31.15
N VAL A 201 -30.36 0.81 -30.01
CA VAL A 201 -28.97 0.41 -29.78
C VAL A 201 -28.91 -0.41 -28.50
N LEU A 202 -28.24 -1.56 -28.56
CA LEU A 202 -27.95 -2.38 -27.38
C LEU A 202 -26.48 -2.19 -26.99
N LEU A 203 -26.28 -1.69 -25.77
CA LEU A 203 -24.97 -1.56 -25.13
C LEU A 203 -24.74 -2.79 -24.25
N ILE A 204 -23.65 -3.50 -24.51
CA ILE A 204 -23.21 -4.66 -23.73
C ILE A 204 -21.87 -4.30 -23.12
N TYR A 205 -21.78 -4.36 -21.80
CA TYR A 205 -20.55 -4.07 -21.08
C TYR A 205 -19.86 -5.38 -20.72
N LEU A 206 -18.64 -5.54 -21.22
CA LEU A 206 -17.81 -6.71 -21.02
C LEU A 206 -16.68 -6.39 -20.05
N THR A 207 -16.33 -7.35 -19.19
CA THR A 207 -15.15 -7.27 -18.33
C THR A 207 -14.39 -8.59 -18.33
N ASP A 208 -13.08 -8.54 -18.15
CA ASP A 208 -12.23 -9.69 -17.79
C ASP A 208 -11.85 -9.72 -16.31
N GLY A 209 -12.35 -8.77 -15.52
CA GLY A 209 -11.99 -8.58 -14.11
C GLY A 209 -10.82 -7.61 -13.89
N GLU A 210 -10.09 -7.24 -14.94
CA GLU A 210 -9.01 -6.24 -14.89
C GLU A 210 -9.44 -4.92 -15.54
N ASP A 211 -10.12 -4.99 -16.69
CA ASP A 211 -10.64 -3.83 -17.41
C ASP A 211 -12.06 -4.10 -17.94
N SER A 212 -12.67 -3.10 -18.57
CA SER A 212 -14.01 -3.16 -19.15
C SER A 212 -14.06 -2.54 -20.54
N LEU A 213 -14.96 -3.06 -21.38
CA LEU A 213 -15.16 -2.58 -22.74
C LEU A 213 -16.66 -2.44 -23.05
N ILE A 214 -17.02 -1.34 -23.69
CA ILE A 214 -18.38 -1.11 -24.18
C ILE A 214 -18.51 -1.69 -25.59
N CYS A 215 -19.51 -2.54 -25.79
CA CYS A 215 -19.85 -3.16 -27.06
C CYS A 215 -21.22 -2.63 -27.53
N LYS A 216 -21.27 -1.99 -28.71
CA LYS A 216 -22.49 -1.40 -29.28
C LYS A 216 -23.04 -2.26 -30.42
N VAL A 217 -24.31 -2.67 -30.31
CA VAL A 217 -25.07 -3.36 -31.37
C VAL A 217 -26.14 -2.41 -31.90
N PHE A 218 -26.12 -2.11 -33.21
CA PHE A 218 -27.08 -1.18 -33.83
C PHE A 218 -28.20 -1.87 -34.61
N ASN A 219 -27.88 -2.67 -35.63
CA ASN A 219 -28.87 -3.14 -36.59
C ASN A 219 -29.47 -4.52 -36.25
N ASP A 220 -28.81 -5.29 -35.37
CA ASP A 220 -29.14 -6.69 -35.10
C ASP A 220 -29.57 -6.92 -33.65
N VAL A 221 -30.13 -5.89 -32.99
CA VAL A 221 -30.51 -5.94 -31.57
C VAL A 221 -31.44 -7.12 -31.28
N GLU A 222 -32.47 -7.32 -32.12
CA GLU A 222 -33.44 -8.41 -31.97
C GLU A 222 -32.82 -9.81 -32.03
N LYS A 223 -31.67 -9.97 -32.68
CA LYS A 223 -30.96 -11.25 -32.77
C LYS A 223 -30.15 -11.57 -31.52
N VAL A 224 -29.90 -10.57 -30.70
CA VAL A 224 -29.05 -10.62 -29.50
C VAL A 224 -29.89 -10.57 -28.23
N GLU A 225 -30.92 -9.73 -28.24
CA GLU A 225 -31.86 -9.54 -27.15
C GLU A 225 -32.48 -10.90 -26.75
N GLY A 226 -32.47 -11.19 -25.45
CA GLY A 226 -32.97 -12.45 -24.89
C GLY A 226 -32.04 -13.67 -25.06
N LYS A 227 -30.99 -13.61 -25.89
CA LYS A 227 -30.01 -14.70 -26.03
C LYS A 227 -28.76 -14.53 -25.16
N ILE A 228 -28.58 -13.34 -24.60
CA ILE A 228 -27.49 -13.00 -23.69
C ILE A 228 -28.09 -12.50 -22.38
N SER A 229 -27.50 -12.92 -21.27
CA SER A 229 -27.87 -12.56 -19.91
C SER A 229 -26.67 -12.04 -19.12
N LEU A 230 -26.94 -11.33 -18.02
CA LEU A 230 -25.89 -10.94 -17.08
C LEU A 230 -25.17 -12.19 -16.57
N GLY A 231 -23.84 -12.12 -16.53
CA GLY A 231 -22.96 -13.22 -16.15
C GLY A 231 -22.48 -14.09 -17.29
N ASP A 232 -23.10 -14.03 -18.48
CA ASP A 232 -22.67 -14.79 -19.65
C ASP A 232 -21.26 -14.38 -20.07
N VAL A 233 -20.45 -15.37 -20.46
CA VAL A 233 -19.17 -15.12 -21.12
C VAL A 233 -19.40 -15.16 -22.62
N ILE A 234 -19.05 -14.10 -23.32
CA ILE A 234 -19.22 -14.00 -24.78
C ILE A 234 -17.92 -13.58 -25.45
N VAL A 235 -17.83 -13.90 -26.74
CA VAL A 235 -16.89 -13.29 -27.69
C VAL A 235 -17.68 -12.39 -28.61
N ALA A 236 -17.43 -11.08 -28.52
CA ALA A 236 -17.96 -10.08 -29.42
C ALA A 236 -16.94 -9.79 -30.52
N THR A 237 -17.37 -9.87 -31.78
CA THR A 237 -16.53 -9.61 -32.96
C THR A 237 -17.04 -8.37 -33.68
N GLY A 238 -16.15 -7.44 -33.99
CA GLY A 238 -16.56 -6.13 -34.49
C GLY A 238 -15.41 -5.23 -34.90
N ASP A 239 -15.73 -3.98 -35.23
CA ASP A 239 -14.72 -2.93 -35.43
C ASP A 239 -14.48 -2.24 -34.08
N LEU A 240 -13.23 -2.23 -33.61
CA LEU A 240 -12.86 -1.55 -32.37
C LEU A 240 -12.36 -0.15 -32.71
N LEU A 241 -13.03 0.88 -32.17
CA LEU A 241 -12.75 2.28 -32.44
C LEU A 241 -12.53 3.04 -31.12
N LEU A 242 -11.81 4.15 -31.18
CA LEU A 242 -11.76 5.14 -30.10
C LEU A 242 -12.86 6.17 -30.33
N GLU A 243 -13.87 6.19 -29.48
CA GLU A 243 -14.96 7.17 -29.50
C GLU A 243 -14.77 8.11 -28.32
N ASN A 244 -14.50 9.40 -28.60
CA ASN A 244 -14.20 10.41 -27.56
C ASN A 244 -13.07 10.01 -26.59
N GLY A 245 -12.11 9.22 -27.07
CA GLY A 245 -10.99 8.72 -26.24
C GLY A 245 -11.28 7.40 -25.52
N GLU A 246 -12.49 6.85 -25.62
CA GLU A 246 -12.86 5.58 -25.01
C GLU A 246 -12.92 4.44 -26.05
N PRO A 247 -12.33 3.27 -25.75
CA PRO A 247 -12.40 2.13 -26.64
C PRO A 247 -13.84 1.57 -26.69
N THR A 248 -14.40 1.50 -27.90
CA THR A 248 -15.76 1.01 -28.13
C THR A 248 -15.76 0.01 -29.28
N LEU A 249 -16.34 -1.17 -29.03
CA LEU A 249 -16.48 -2.21 -30.04
C LEU A 249 -17.84 -2.13 -30.74
N TYR A 250 -17.83 -1.85 -32.04
CA TYR A 250 -19.02 -1.89 -32.90
C TYR A 250 -19.26 -3.32 -33.36
N VAL A 251 -20.20 -3.98 -32.70
CA VAL A 251 -20.40 -5.43 -32.80
C VAL A 251 -21.03 -5.81 -34.14
N LYS A 252 -20.42 -6.78 -34.81
CA LYS A 252 -20.89 -7.42 -36.05
C LYS A 252 -21.16 -8.91 -35.90
N GLY A 253 -20.84 -9.49 -34.75
CA GLY A 253 -21.21 -10.85 -34.39
C GLY A 253 -20.93 -11.15 -32.93
N ILE A 254 -21.67 -12.09 -32.37
CA ILE A 254 -21.48 -12.58 -31.00
C ILE A 254 -21.52 -14.10 -31.00
N THR A 255 -20.61 -14.68 -30.23
CA THR A 255 -20.61 -16.11 -29.89
C THR A 255 -20.58 -16.25 -28.38
N LYS A 256 -21.52 -17.03 -27.82
CA LYS A 256 -21.51 -17.33 -26.39
C LYS A 256 -20.44 -18.38 -26.12
N LEU A 257 -19.76 -18.30 -24.99
CA LEU A 257 -18.86 -19.35 -24.54
C LEU A 257 -19.51 -20.11 -23.39
N PRO A 258 -19.29 -21.43 -23.28
CA PRO A 258 -19.68 -22.15 -22.08
C PRO A 258 -18.95 -21.53 -20.88
N GLU A 259 -19.70 -21.22 -19.83
CA GLU A 259 -19.16 -20.60 -18.64
C GLU A 259 -18.16 -21.55 -17.98
N ALA A 260 -16.88 -21.19 -17.98
CA ALA A 260 -15.85 -21.91 -17.24
C ALA A 260 -15.99 -21.58 -15.73
N LYS A 261 -17.02 -22.12 -15.08
CA LYS A 261 -17.15 -22.03 -13.63
C LYS A 261 -16.06 -22.86 -12.98
N ARG A 262 -15.35 -22.29 -12.00
CA ARG A 262 -14.49 -23.08 -11.11
C ARG A 262 -15.36 -24.11 -10.41
N MET A 263 -15.07 -25.39 -10.60
CA MET A 263 -15.75 -26.50 -9.94
C MET A 263 -14.81 -27.21 -8.98
N ASP A 264 -15.33 -27.64 -7.84
CA ASP A 264 -14.66 -28.60 -6.98
C ASP A 264 -14.91 -30.01 -7.56
N ASN A 265 -13.85 -30.62 -8.09
CA ASN A 265 -13.87 -31.99 -8.63
C ASN A 265 -13.31 -33.02 -7.65
N SER A 266 -13.09 -32.65 -6.38
CA SER A 266 -12.58 -33.57 -5.39
C SER A 266 -13.64 -34.62 -5.03
N PRO A 267 -13.28 -35.91 -4.92
CA PRO A 267 -14.20 -36.92 -4.43
C PRO A 267 -14.58 -36.68 -2.96
N VAL A 268 -13.69 -36.08 -2.17
CA VAL A 268 -13.93 -35.70 -0.78
C VAL A 268 -14.16 -34.20 -0.69
N LYS A 269 -15.34 -33.80 -0.24
CA LYS A 269 -15.76 -32.40 -0.21
C LYS A 269 -15.25 -31.68 1.02
N ARG A 270 -14.70 -30.49 0.81
CA ARG A 270 -14.19 -29.59 1.85
C ARG A 270 -15.36 -28.99 2.64
N VAL A 271 -15.07 -28.59 3.88
CA VAL A 271 -15.88 -27.65 4.67
C VAL A 271 -15.07 -26.38 4.86
N GLU A 272 -15.61 -25.24 4.47
CA GLU A 272 -15.01 -23.94 4.79
C GLU A 272 -15.35 -23.57 6.23
N LEU A 273 -14.35 -23.21 7.03
CA LEU A 273 -14.50 -22.93 8.46
C LEU A 273 -14.15 -21.49 8.84
N HIS A 274 -13.62 -20.71 7.89
CA HIS A 274 -13.26 -19.32 8.12
C HIS A 274 -13.60 -18.52 6.85
N ALA A 275 -14.63 -17.69 6.93
CA ALA A 275 -15.08 -16.88 5.80
C ALA A 275 -15.76 -15.59 6.25
N HIS A 276 -15.52 -14.52 5.49
CA HIS A 276 -16.06 -13.19 5.71
C HIS A 276 -17.07 -12.82 4.64
N THR A 277 -18.04 -11.99 5.01
CA THR A 277 -19.05 -11.42 4.12
C THR A 277 -19.00 -9.90 4.19
N LYS A 278 -19.83 -9.22 3.41
CA LYS A 278 -19.95 -7.74 3.43
C LYS A 278 -20.28 -7.14 4.82
N PHE A 279 -20.62 -7.97 5.80
CA PHE A 279 -20.85 -7.56 7.18
C PHE A 279 -19.55 -7.46 8.00
N SER A 280 -18.42 -7.95 7.47
CA SER A 280 -17.08 -7.57 7.94
C SER A 280 -16.74 -6.18 7.40
N ASP A 281 -16.91 -5.16 8.24
CA ASP A 281 -16.87 -3.76 7.85
C ASP A 281 -15.56 -3.39 7.14
N GLN A 282 -15.69 -2.82 5.93
CA GLN A 282 -14.60 -2.38 5.04
C GLN A 282 -13.54 -3.44 4.68
N ASP A 283 -13.79 -4.72 4.96
CA ASP A 283 -12.81 -5.78 4.73
C ASP A 283 -13.24 -6.76 3.62
N ALA A 284 -14.49 -7.23 3.66
CA ALA A 284 -14.96 -8.24 2.72
C ALA A 284 -16.10 -7.74 1.81
N ILE A 285 -16.14 -8.28 0.59
CA ILE A 285 -17.11 -7.90 -0.46
C ILE A 285 -18.12 -9.02 -0.79
N THR A 286 -17.95 -10.20 -0.19
CA THR A 286 -18.70 -11.40 -0.56
C THR A 286 -20.15 -11.35 -0.09
N ASP A 287 -21.09 -11.60 -0.99
CA ASP A 287 -22.51 -11.76 -0.65
C ASP A 287 -22.79 -13.12 0.00
N VAL A 288 -23.61 -13.11 1.05
CA VAL A 288 -24.02 -14.31 1.79
C VAL A 288 -24.69 -15.32 0.86
N ASN A 289 -25.60 -14.89 -0.02
CA ASN A 289 -26.31 -15.78 -0.92
C ASN A 289 -25.37 -16.37 -1.98
N GLU A 290 -24.45 -15.56 -2.50
CA GLU A 290 -23.44 -16.05 -3.46
C GLU A 290 -22.48 -17.05 -2.82
N TYR A 291 -22.07 -16.81 -1.58
CA TYR A 291 -21.23 -17.72 -0.81
C TYR A 291 -21.90 -19.09 -0.61
N VAL A 292 -23.14 -19.09 -0.13
CA VAL A 292 -23.93 -20.33 0.06
C VAL A 292 -24.17 -21.02 -1.28
N LYS A 293 -24.58 -20.27 -2.32
CA LYS A 293 -24.81 -20.81 -3.66
C LYS A 293 -23.55 -21.49 -4.20
N ARG A 294 -22.38 -20.86 -4.03
CA ARG A 294 -21.11 -21.44 -4.47
C ARG A 294 -20.78 -22.73 -3.72
N ALA A 295 -20.95 -22.74 -2.40
CA ALA A 295 -20.75 -23.94 -1.60
C ALA A 295 -21.67 -25.09 -2.06
N LYS A 296 -22.91 -24.76 -2.48
CA LYS A 296 -23.86 -25.74 -3.02
C LYS A 296 -23.41 -26.28 -4.36
N GLU A 297 -23.00 -25.41 -5.28
CA GLU A 297 -22.45 -25.77 -6.59
C GLU A 297 -21.22 -26.69 -6.45
N TRP A 298 -20.38 -26.48 -5.42
CA TRP A 298 -19.23 -27.32 -5.13
C TRP A 298 -19.55 -28.62 -4.37
N GLY A 299 -20.77 -28.76 -3.85
CA GLY A 299 -21.22 -29.92 -3.10
C GLY A 299 -20.67 -29.96 -1.67
N PHE A 300 -20.37 -28.81 -1.06
CA PHE A 300 -19.90 -28.77 0.32
C PHE A 300 -21.02 -29.20 1.29
N PRO A 301 -20.74 -30.08 2.27
CA PRO A 301 -21.76 -30.56 3.20
C PRO A 301 -22.11 -29.52 4.28
N ALA A 302 -21.18 -28.60 4.56
CA ALA A 302 -21.34 -27.52 5.53
C ALA A 302 -20.42 -26.35 5.16
N ILE A 303 -20.73 -25.17 5.68
CA ILE A 303 -19.88 -23.97 5.60
C ILE A 303 -20.04 -23.14 6.87
N ALA A 304 -18.96 -22.47 7.28
CA ALA A 304 -18.96 -21.50 8.37
C ALA A 304 -18.97 -20.06 7.87
N LEU A 305 -19.45 -19.19 8.75
CA LEU A 305 -19.41 -17.74 8.61
C LEU A 305 -18.80 -17.16 9.88
N THR A 306 -17.76 -16.35 9.73
CA THR A 306 -16.92 -15.85 10.82
C THR A 306 -16.55 -14.38 10.59
N ASP A 307 -17.56 -13.51 10.50
CA ASP A 307 -17.33 -12.08 10.28
C ASP A 307 -16.52 -11.44 11.43
N HIS A 308 -15.78 -10.37 11.09
CA HIS A 308 -14.91 -9.65 12.00
C HIS A 308 -15.69 -8.97 13.13
N GLY A 309 -15.51 -9.47 14.36
CA GLY A 309 -16.04 -8.86 15.58
C GLY A 309 -17.57 -8.73 15.64
N ASN A 310 -18.31 -9.37 14.73
CA ASN A 310 -19.76 -9.24 14.65
C ASN A 310 -20.45 -10.51 14.11
N VAL A 311 -21.79 -10.50 14.20
CA VAL A 311 -22.64 -11.63 13.80
C VAL A 311 -23.87 -11.18 12.98
N GLN A 312 -23.79 -10.00 12.36
CA GLN A 312 -24.93 -9.36 11.69
C GLN A 312 -25.46 -10.16 10.49
N ALA A 313 -24.57 -10.90 9.84
CA ALA A 313 -24.87 -11.75 8.67
C ALA A 313 -25.63 -13.04 9.02
N ILE A 314 -25.69 -13.46 10.30
CA ILE A 314 -26.24 -14.77 10.70
C ILE A 314 -27.68 -15.00 10.22
N PRO A 315 -28.64 -14.06 10.36
CA PRO A 315 -30.02 -14.30 9.91
C PRO A 315 -30.09 -14.60 8.41
N TYR A 316 -29.41 -13.79 7.60
CA TYR A 316 -29.34 -13.98 6.14
C TYR A 316 -28.66 -15.30 5.78
N PHE A 317 -27.60 -15.66 6.50
CA PHE A 317 -26.86 -16.89 6.27
C PHE A 317 -27.67 -18.13 6.62
N TYR A 318 -28.43 -18.09 7.71
CA TYR A 318 -29.34 -19.16 8.08
C TYR A 318 -30.40 -19.40 7.01
N ASP A 319 -31.07 -18.34 6.55
CA ASP A 319 -32.13 -18.46 5.54
C ASP A 319 -31.57 -19.01 4.21
N ALA A 320 -30.46 -18.45 3.72
CA ALA A 320 -29.80 -18.90 2.50
C ALA A 320 -29.30 -20.35 2.60
N ALA A 321 -28.65 -20.73 3.72
CA ALA A 321 -28.14 -22.08 3.93
C ALA A 321 -29.28 -23.11 4.01
N LYS A 322 -30.39 -22.75 4.68
CA LYS A 322 -31.58 -23.58 4.78
C LYS A 322 -32.22 -23.82 3.41
N GLU A 323 -32.39 -22.77 2.60
CA GLU A 323 -32.93 -22.88 1.24
C GLU A 323 -32.03 -23.76 0.34
N ALA A 324 -30.71 -23.60 0.45
CA ALA A 324 -29.75 -24.40 -0.30
C ALA A 324 -29.58 -25.83 0.23
N GLY A 325 -30.11 -26.16 1.41
CA GLY A 325 -29.91 -27.44 2.08
C GLY A 325 -28.45 -27.71 2.46
N ILE A 326 -27.72 -26.67 2.87
CA ILE A 326 -26.35 -26.77 3.40
C ILE A 326 -26.41 -26.56 4.91
N LYS A 327 -25.60 -27.30 5.69
CA LYS A 327 -25.49 -27.09 7.13
C LYS A 327 -24.73 -25.79 7.41
N PRO A 328 -25.35 -24.76 8.01
CA PRO A 328 -24.62 -23.57 8.44
C PRO A 328 -23.85 -23.84 9.73
N ILE A 329 -22.67 -23.25 9.84
CA ILE A 329 -21.88 -23.17 11.08
C ILE A 329 -21.77 -21.69 11.44
N PHE A 330 -22.39 -21.31 12.55
CA PHE A 330 -22.39 -19.93 13.02
C PHE A 330 -21.14 -19.69 13.86
N GLY A 331 -20.30 -18.76 13.42
CA GLY A 331 -19.10 -18.36 14.13
C GLY A 331 -18.95 -16.85 14.18
N ILE A 332 -17.82 -16.43 14.75
CA ILE A 332 -17.37 -15.04 14.84
C ILE A 332 -15.85 -15.08 14.85
N GLU A 333 -15.20 -14.17 14.14
CA GLU A 333 -13.79 -13.92 14.38
C GLU A 333 -13.66 -12.83 15.45
N ALA A 334 -13.38 -13.25 16.69
CA ALA A 334 -13.35 -12.37 17.85
C ALA A 334 -11.95 -11.81 18.11
N TYR A 335 -11.88 -10.54 18.51
CA TYR A 335 -10.64 -9.90 18.96
C TYR A 335 -10.38 -10.25 20.44
N LEU A 336 -9.31 -11.01 20.69
CA LEU A 336 -8.82 -11.34 22.03
C LEU A 336 -7.52 -10.57 22.30
N VAL A 337 -7.42 -9.94 23.47
CA VAL A 337 -6.26 -9.14 23.89
C VAL A 337 -5.72 -9.65 25.22
#